data_AF-A0A2V9ZQ63-F1
#
_entry.id   AF-A0A2V9ZQ63-F1
#
_cell.length_a   1.000
_cell.length_b   1.000
_cell.length_c   1.000
_cell.angle_alpha   90.00
_cell.angle_beta   90.00
_cell.angle_gamma   90.00
#
_symmetry.space_group_name_H-M   'P 1'
#
loop_
_entity.id
_entity.type
_entity.pdbx_description
1 polymer ?
#
loop_
_entity_poly.entity_id
_entity_poly.type
_entity_poly.pdbx_seq_one_letter_code
_entity_poly.pdbx_strand_id
1 'polypeptide(L)'
;MPLVLGASSDPFSAEHTGKVLKVFFGWMQPEPFGLLHFMIRKLAHLSEYGILAFLFFRTWRGARSGWQMLWAQRAFACCLAVAALDEFHQGYVASRTSSLRDVAIDACGALVALAIIRWRTRHSSKIILRKA
;
A
#
# COMPACT_ATOMS: atom_id res chain seq x y z
N MET A 1 9.08 -6.04 -7.28
CA MET A 1 8.23 -7.12 -7.84
C MET A 1 8.36 -8.42 -7.07
N PRO A 2 9.56 -8.92 -6.71
CA PRO A 2 9.67 -10.11 -5.84
C PRO A 2 9.23 -9.85 -4.39
N LEU A 3 9.37 -8.62 -3.90
CA LEU A 3 9.11 -8.27 -2.50
C LEU A 3 7.62 -8.26 -2.11
N VAL A 4 6.73 -7.81 -3.00
CA VAL A 4 5.28 -7.79 -2.74
C VAL A 4 4.71 -9.21 -2.81
N LEU A 5 5.09 -9.97 -3.85
CA LEU A 5 4.68 -11.38 -3.99
C LEU A 5 5.33 -12.27 -2.90
N GLY A 6 6.56 -11.94 -2.48
CA GLY A 6 7.27 -12.61 -1.38
C GLY A 6 6.72 -12.27 0.01
N ALA A 7 6.26 -11.03 0.23
CA ALA A 7 5.53 -10.64 1.44
C ALA A 7 4.13 -11.27 1.49
N SER A 8 3.57 -11.65 0.33
CA SER A 8 2.33 -12.42 0.22
C SER A 8 2.51 -13.95 0.36
N SER A 9 3.77 -14.42 0.49
CA SER A 9 4.09 -15.85 0.68
C SER A 9 3.98 -16.26 2.17
N ASP A 10 3.81 -17.56 2.44
CA ASP A 10 3.54 -18.17 3.76
C ASP A 10 4.36 -17.66 4.99
N PRO A 11 5.63 -17.21 4.89
CA PRO A 11 6.34 -16.64 6.03
C PRO A 11 5.70 -15.39 6.66
N PHE A 12 4.80 -14.72 5.93
CA PHE A 12 4.06 -13.51 6.36
C PHE A 12 2.54 -13.75 6.49
N SER A 13 2.13 -15.01 6.57
CA SER A 13 0.73 -15.39 6.84
C SER A 13 0.27 -14.83 8.20
N ALA A 14 -1.06 -14.68 8.37
CA ALA A 14 -1.70 -14.19 9.59
C ALA A 14 -1.27 -14.96 10.86
N GLU A 15 -0.78 -16.19 10.69
CA GLU A 15 -0.23 -17.03 11.76
C GLU A 15 1.14 -16.55 12.28
N HIS A 16 2.05 -16.05 11.41
CA HIS A 16 3.38 -15.58 11.82
C HIS A 16 3.34 -14.16 12.39
N THR A 17 2.58 -13.26 11.78
CA THR A 17 2.35 -11.91 12.33
C THR A 17 1.65 -11.97 13.68
N GLY A 18 0.70 -12.90 13.85
CA GLY A 18 0.07 -13.21 15.13
C GLY A 18 1.05 -13.79 16.16
N LYS A 19 2.01 -14.64 15.77
CA LYS A 19 3.06 -15.17 16.66
C LYS A 19 4.01 -14.07 17.14
N VAL A 20 4.50 -13.19 16.25
CA VAL A 20 5.37 -12.06 16.63
C VAL A 20 4.63 -11.08 17.55
N LEU A 21 3.37 -10.74 17.21
CA LEU A 21 2.56 -9.88 18.07
C LEU A 21 2.26 -10.53 19.42
N LYS A 22 2.09 -11.86 19.50
CA LYS A 22 1.92 -12.57 20.78
C LYS A 22 3.18 -12.52 21.65
N VAL A 23 4.39 -12.44 21.08
CA VAL A 23 5.62 -12.27 21.87
C VAL A 23 5.61 -10.92 22.62
N PHE A 24 5.14 -9.85 21.98
CA PHE A 24 5.15 -8.50 22.57
C PHE A 24 3.84 -8.12 23.26
N PHE A 25 2.71 -8.71 22.87
CA PHE A 25 1.35 -8.33 23.29
C PHE A 25 0.48 -9.54 23.70
N GLY A 26 1.06 -10.74 23.87
CA GLY A 26 0.32 -11.93 24.30
C GLY A 26 -0.25 -11.87 25.72
N TRP A 27 0.14 -10.85 26.49
CA TRP A 27 -0.39 -10.48 27.80
C TRP A 27 -1.70 -9.67 27.72
N MET A 28 -2.12 -9.28 26.51
CA MET A 28 -3.34 -8.51 26.27
C MET A 28 -4.56 -9.45 26.17
N GLN A 29 -5.73 -8.97 26.59
CA GLN A 29 -7.00 -9.70 26.46
C GLN A 29 -7.24 -10.11 24.98
N PRO A 30 -7.91 -11.25 24.70
CA PRO A 30 -8.03 -11.79 23.34
C PRO A 30 -8.68 -10.84 22.32
N GLU A 31 -9.69 -10.08 22.76
CA GLU A 31 -10.44 -9.12 21.95
C GLU A 31 -9.58 -7.93 21.45
N PRO A 32 -8.92 -7.14 22.33
CA PRO A 32 -8.07 -6.03 21.88
C PRO A 32 -6.85 -6.49 21.07
N PHE A 33 -6.36 -7.71 21.30
CA PHE A 33 -5.28 -8.29 20.48
C PHE A 33 -5.72 -8.54 19.03
N GLY A 34 -6.93 -9.09 18.82
CA GLY A 34 -7.49 -9.31 17.49
C GLY A 34 -7.66 -8.02 16.70
N LEU A 35 -8.19 -6.97 17.35
CA LEU A 35 -8.35 -5.65 16.74
C LEU A 35 -7.00 -5.02 16.39
N LEU A 36 -6.01 -5.09 17.29
CA LEU A 36 -4.66 -4.56 17.05
C LEU A 36 -4.00 -5.26 15.86
N HIS A 37 -4.05 -6.58 15.81
CA HIS A 37 -3.50 -7.35 14.70
C HIS A 37 -4.17 -7.00 13.36
N PHE A 38 -5.51 -6.83 13.37
CA PHE A 38 -6.25 -6.39 12.19
C PHE A 38 -5.81 -4.98 11.75
N MET A 39 -5.72 -4.02 12.66
CA MET A 39 -5.30 -2.65 12.35
C MET A 39 -3.89 -2.59 11.79
N ILE A 40 -2.94 -3.29 12.40
CA ILE A 40 -1.54 -3.36 11.94
C ILE A 40 -1.48 -3.89 10.51
N ARG A 41 -2.21 -4.96 10.20
CA ARG A 41 -2.27 -5.51 8.85
C ARG A 41 -2.84 -4.52 7.85
N LYS A 42 -3.94 -3.82 8.20
CA LYS A 42 -4.54 -2.83 7.29
C LYS A 42 -3.63 -1.63 7.04
N LEU A 43 -2.90 -1.18 8.06
CA LEU A 43 -1.91 -0.11 7.92
C LEU A 43 -0.71 -0.56 7.08
N ALA A 44 -0.25 -1.80 7.25
CA ALA A 44 0.83 -2.36 6.45
C ALA A 44 0.47 -2.37 4.95
N HIS A 45 -0.68 -2.95 4.60
CA HIS A 45 -1.17 -2.96 3.21
C HIS A 45 -1.36 -1.54 2.65
N LEU A 46 -2.00 -0.63 3.40
CA LEU A 46 -2.16 0.77 3.00
C LEU A 46 -0.80 1.44 2.67
N SER A 47 0.21 1.19 3.52
CA SER A 47 1.55 1.76 3.35
C SER A 47 2.32 1.14 2.18
N GLU A 48 2.19 -0.17 1.98
CA GLU A 48 2.82 -0.91 0.89
C GLU A 48 2.33 -0.42 -0.47
N TYR A 49 1.02 -0.34 -0.66
CA TYR A 49 0.44 0.16 -1.90
C TYR A 49 0.67 1.66 -2.11
N GLY A 50 0.77 2.44 -1.04
CA GLY A 50 1.20 3.84 -1.10
C GLY A 50 2.63 3.99 -1.63
N ILE A 51 3.57 3.18 -1.13
CA ILE A 51 4.96 3.17 -1.61
C ILE A 51 5.01 2.67 -3.06
N LEU A 52 4.25 1.64 -3.40
CA LEU A 52 4.19 1.09 -4.75
C LEU A 52 3.68 2.14 -5.77
N ALA A 53 2.64 2.88 -5.41
CA ALA A 53 2.10 3.97 -6.23
C ALA A 53 3.14 5.09 -6.45
N PHE A 54 3.89 5.44 -5.40
CA PHE A 54 4.99 6.40 -5.51
C PHE A 54 6.08 5.91 -6.46
N LEU A 55 6.48 4.64 -6.35
CA LEU A 55 7.50 4.05 -7.22
C LEU A 55 7.04 4.03 -8.68
N PHE A 56 5.83 3.54 -8.98
CA PHE A 56 5.30 3.55 -10.35
C PHE A 56 5.18 4.96 -10.92
N PHE A 57 4.73 5.93 -10.11
CA PHE A 57 4.69 7.33 -10.53
C PHE A 57 6.09 7.84 -10.88
N ARG A 58 7.11 7.50 -10.08
CA ARG A 58 8.50 7.87 -10.34
C ARG A 58 9.03 7.25 -11.62
N THR A 59 8.67 6.00 -11.92
CA THR A 59 9.05 5.32 -13.17
C THR A 59 8.52 6.06 -14.39
N TRP A 60 7.24 6.45 -14.39
CA TRP A 60 6.64 7.15 -15.53
C TRP A 60 7.03 8.62 -15.64
N ARG A 61 7.29 9.28 -14.51
CA ARG A 61 7.85 10.63 -14.50
C ARG A 61 9.28 10.65 -15.06
N GLY A 62 10.09 9.65 -14.72
CA GLY A 62 11.52 9.64 -15.05
C GLY A 62 12.23 10.88 -14.52
N ALA A 63 13.06 11.51 -15.37
CA ALA A 63 13.78 12.74 -15.05
C ALA A 63 12.93 14.02 -15.14
N ARG A 64 11.68 13.93 -15.61
CA ARG A 64 10.83 15.12 -15.84
C ARG A 64 10.37 15.72 -14.51
N SER A 65 10.27 17.05 -14.46
CA SER A 65 9.76 17.77 -13.29
C SER A 65 8.24 17.97 -13.36
N GLY A 66 7.62 18.19 -12.20
CA GLY A 66 6.21 18.55 -12.08
C GLY A 66 5.26 17.35 -12.05
N TRP A 67 3.97 17.63 -12.30
CA TRP A 67 2.89 16.66 -12.26
C TRP A 67 2.26 16.48 -13.64
N GLN A 68 2.07 15.23 -14.06
CA GLN A 68 1.20 14.89 -15.17
C GLN A 68 0.14 13.88 -14.73
N MET A 69 -1.11 14.15 -15.11
CA MET A 69 -2.23 13.28 -14.77
C MET A 69 -2.03 11.87 -15.34
N LEU A 70 -1.45 11.76 -16.54
CA LEU A 70 -1.20 10.49 -17.20
C LEU A 70 -0.25 9.58 -16.39
N TRP A 71 0.77 10.12 -15.74
CA TRP A 71 1.67 9.33 -14.88
C TRP A 71 0.95 8.78 -13.67
N ALA A 72 0.08 9.59 -13.07
CA ALA A 72 -0.72 9.19 -11.92
C ALA A 72 -1.75 8.12 -12.29
N GLN A 73 -2.45 8.28 -13.42
CA GLN A 73 -3.40 7.28 -13.92
C GLN A 73 -2.72 5.93 -14.19
N ARG A 74 -1.55 5.94 -14.85
CA ARG A 74 -0.80 4.71 -15.11
C ARG A 74 -0.30 4.06 -13.82
N ALA A 75 0.21 4.86 -12.88
CA ALA A 75 0.67 4.35 -11.58
C ALA A 75 -0.48 3.73 -10.78
N PHE A 76 -1.65 4.39 -10.76
CA PHE A 76 -2.84 3.88 -10.10
C PHE A 76 -3.35 2.58 -10.75
N ALA A 77 -3.41 2.53 -12.08
CA ALA A 77 -3.83 1.32 -12.79
C ALA A 77 -2.90 0.13 -12.51
N CYS A 78 -1.58 0.36 -12.47
CA CYS A 78 -0.62 -0.68 -12.09
C CYS A 78 -0.82 -1.13 -10.63
N CYS A 79 -1.09 -0.22 -9.70
CA CYS A 79 -1.38 -0.59 -8.31
C CYS A 79 -2.66 -1.41 -8.18
N LEU A 80 -3.71 -1.03 -8.89
CA LEU A 80 -4.98 -1.75 -8.88
C LEU A 80 -4.83 -3.16 -9.46
N ALA A 81 -4.05 -3.32 -10.51
CA ALA A 81 -3.72 -4.63 -11.07
C ALA A 81 -2.94 -5.49 -10.07
N VAL A 82 -1.95 -4.91 -9.36
CA VAL A 82 -1.20 -5.62 -8.32
C VAL A 82 -2.11 -5.99 -7.14
N ALA A 83 -3.02 -5.11 -6.71
CA ALA A 83 -3.98 -5.39 -5.64
C ALA A 83 -4.93 -6.53 -6.01
N ALA A 84 -5.45 -6.54 -7.24
CA ALA A 84 -6.27 -7.63 -7.73
C ALA A 84 -5.50 -8.96 -7.80
N LEU A 85 -4.23 -8.93 -8.20
CA LEU A 85 -3.37 -10.11 -8.23
C LEU A 85 -3.03 -10.60 -6.82
N ASP A 86 -2.78 -9.71 -5.88
CA ASP A 86 -2.51 -10.06 -4.48
C ASP A 86 -3.74 -10.74 -3.86
N GLU A 87 -4.93 -10.17 -4.06
CA GLU A 87 -6.18 -10.74 -3.57
C GLU A 87 -6.49 -12.10 -4.19
N PHE A 88 -6.21 -12.24 -5.49
CA PHE A 88 -6.32 -13.52 -6.20
C PHE A 88 -5.38 -14.56 -5.61
N HIS A 89 -4.10 -14.22 -5.34
CA HIS A 89 -3.15 -15.11 -4.67
C HIS A 89 -3.59 -15.45 -3.23
N GLN A 90 -4.08 -14.47 -2.47
CA GLN A 90 -4.58 -14.68 -1.12
C GLN A 90 -5.81 -15.62 -1.09
N GLY A 91 -6.62 -15.63 -2.14
CA GLY A 91 -7.75 -16.55 -2.29
C GLY A 91 -7.35 -18.04 -2.38
N TYR A 92 -6.09 -18.36 -2.73
CA TYR A 92 -5.57 -19.72 -2.70
C TYR A 92 -5.05 -20.14 -1.32
N VAL A 93 -4.99 -19.23 -0.36
CA VAL A 93 -4.55 -19.50 1.02
C VAL A 93 -5.77 -19.86 1.85
N ALA A 94 -5.87 -21.12 2.28
CA ALA A 94 -7.04 -21.71 2.96
C ALA A 94 -7.49 -20.98 4.25
N SER A 95 -6.66 -20.11 4.82
CA SER A 95 -6.95 -19.35 6.04
C SER A 95 -7.48 -17.93 5.81
N ARG A 96 -7.77 -17.50 4.56
CA ARG A 96 -8.31 -16.16 4.27
C ARG A 96 -9.50 -16.20 3.32
N THR A 97 -10.50 -15.37 3.61
CA THR A 97 -11.58 -15.04 2.67
C THR A 97 -11.16 -13.83 1.86
N SER A 98 -11.03 -13.99 0.55
CA SER A 98 -10.79 -12.86 -0.35
C SER A 98 -11.97 -11.89 -0.32
N SER A 99 -11.72 -10.60 -0.12
CA SER A 99 -12.72 -9.52 -0.09
C SER A 99 -12.34 -8.36 -1.02
N LEU A 100 -13.29 -7.94 -1.85
CA LEU A 100 -13.20 -6.69 -2.62
C LEU A 100 -12.91 -5.46 -1.74
N ARG A 101 -13.19 -5.55 -0.43
CA ARG A 101 -12.90 -4.49 0.54
C ARG A 101 -11.40 -4.28 0.72
N ASP A 102 -10.58 -5.31 0.64
CA ASP A 102 -9.14 -5.20 0.86
C ASP A 102 -8.46 -4.57 -0.36
N VAL A 103 -8.87 -4.95 -1.57
CA VAL A 103 -8.51 -4.23 -2.82
C VAL A 103 -8.87 -2.74 -2.75
N ALA A 104 -10.03 -2.39 -2.17
CA ALA A 104 -10.44 -1.00 -2.02
C ALA A 104 -9.55 -0.22 -1.03
N ILE A 105 -9.07 -0.86 0.04
CA ILE A 105 -8.14 -0.25 0.99
C ILE A 105 -6.78 0.00 0.34
N ASP A 106 -6.30 -0.96 -0.45
CA ASP A 106 -5.04 -0.84 -1.18
C ASP A 106 -5.10 0.28 -2.22
N ALA A 107 -6.24 0.38 -2.93
CA ALA A 107 -6.52 1.49 -3.83
C ALA A 107 -6.52 2.85 -3.10
N CYS A 108 -7.10 2.92 -1.89
CA CYS A 108 -7.04 4.13 -1.06
C CYS A 108 -5.60 4.52 -0.71
N GLY A 109 -4.74 3.55 -0.36
CA GLY A 109 -3.32 3.79 -0.09
C GLY A 109 -2.59 4.40 -1.29
N ALA A 110 -2.84 3.85 -2.48
CA ALA A 110 -2.31 4.38 -3.73
C ALA A 110 -2.80 5.81 -4.04
N LEU A 111 -4.09 6.10 -3.82
CA LEU A 111 -4.66 7.44 -4.02
C LEU A 111 -4.07 8.48 -3.06
N VAL A 112 -3.90 8.13 -1.78
CA VAL A 112 -3.29 9.01 -0.77
C VAL A 112 -1.86 9.38 -1.19
N ALA A 113 -1.06 8.41 -1.63
CA ALA A 113 0.30 8.67 -2.10
C ALA A 113 0.31 9.61 -3.32
N LEU A 114 -0.55 9.38 -4.31
CA LEU A 114 -0.66 10.23 -5.50
C LEU A 114 -1.12 11.65 -5.16
N ALA A 115 -2.05 11.82 -4.20
CA ALA A 115 -2.49 13.12 -3.73
C ALA A 115 -1.36 13.91 -3.06
N ILE A 116 -0.54 13.25 -2.21
CA ILE A 116 0.63 13.85 -1.59
C ILE A 116 1.64 14.31 -2.64
N ILE A 117 1.91 13.49 -3.66
CA ILE A 117 2.82 13.84 -4.76
C ILE A 117 2.30 15.06 -5.53
N ARG A 118 1.00 15.11 -5.84
CA ARG A 118 0.36 16.24 -6.52
C ARG A 118 0.45 17.53 -5.71
N TRP A 119 0.25 17.43 -4.39
CA TRP A 119 0.36 18.58 -3.49
C TRP A 119 1.80 19.13 -3.44
N ARG A 120 2.80 18.25 -3.30
CA ARG A 120 4.22 18.63 -3.27
C ARG A 120 4.67 19.28 -4.59
N THR A 121 4.35 18.66 -5.72
CA THR A 121 4.72 19.19 -7.05
C THR A 121 4.10 20.57 -7.33
N ARG A 122 2.86 20.80 -6.90
CA ARG A 122 2.22 22.13 -6.98
C ARG A 122 2.93 23.20 -6.13
N HIS A 123 3.41 22.84 -4.94
CA HIS A 123 4.08 23.79 -4.04
C HIS A 123 5.51 24.12 -4.53
N SER A 124 6.24 23.15 -5.08
CA SER A 124 7.56 23.40 -5.67
C SER A 124 7.50 24.39 -6.84
N SER A 125 6.47 24.33 -7.69
CA SER A 125 6.30 25.29 -8.79
C SER A 125 6.00 26.72 -8.30
N LYS A 126 5.25 26.87 -7.21
CA LYS A 126 4.91 28.19 -6.64
C LYS A 126 6.09 28.88 -5.97
N ILE A 127 7.02 28.13 -5.38
CA ILE A 127 8.21 28.69 -4.72
C ILE A 127 9.19 29.26 -5.75
N ILE A 128 9.37 28.58 -6.89
CA ILE A 128 10.27 29.04 -7.96
C ILE A 128 9.75 30.33 -8.61
N LEU A 129 8.45 30.41 -8.90
CA LEU A 129 7.82 31.61 -9.49
C LEU A 129 7.78 32.82 -8.55
N ARG A 130 7.94 32.63 -7.24
CA ARG A 130 8.00 33.73 -6.25
C ARG A 130 9.41 34.30 -6.07
N LYS A 131 10.44 33.64 -6.60
CA LYS A 131 11.85 34.05 -6.47
C LYS A 131 12.44 34.63 -7.76
N ALA A 132 11.70 34.59 -8.87
CA ALA A 132 12.03 35.25 -10.13
C ALA A 132 11.29 36.58 -10.24
#